data_AF-A0A915U4H6-F1
#
_entry.id   AF-A0A915U4H6-F1
#
_cell.length_a   1.000
_cell.length_b   1.000
_cell.length_c   1.000
_cell.angle_alpha   90.00
_cell.angle_beta   90.00
_cell.angle_gamma   90.00
#
_symmetry.space_group_name_H-M   'P 1'
#
loop_
_entity.id
_entity.type
_entity.pdbx_description
1 polymer ?
#
loop_
_entity_poly.entity_id
_entity_poly.type
_entity_poly.pdbx_seq_one_letter_code
_entity_poly.pdbx_strand_id
1 'polypeptide(L)' 'MYHHVTVGDIGGTGGAAKIGDNVMIGAGAKIIGEITIGDNCRIGANAVVNRDLPDNSVAVGNPCIIREY' A
#
# COMPACT_ATOMS: atom_id res chain seq x y z
N MET A 1 6.45 5.87 -7.17
CA MET A 1 5.86 6.49 -5.95
C MET A 1 5.71 7.99 -6.21
N TYR A 2 4.59 8.61 -5.84
CA TYR A 2 4.37 10.06 -5.99
C TYR A 2 4.69 10.83 -4.70
N HIS A 3 4.60 12.16 -4.73
CA HIS A 3 4.89 13.02 -3.58
C HIS A 3 4.04 12.69 -2.34
N HIS A 4 4.62 12.92 -1.15
CA HIS A 4 3.95 12.78 0.15
C HIS A 4 3.42 11.37 0.45
N VAL A 5 4.08 10.33 -0.07
CA VAL A 5 3.81 8.94 0.32
C VAL A 5 4.52 8.61 1.63
N THR A 6 3.87 7.84 2.50
CA THR A 6 4.45 7.28 3.72
C THR A 6 4.44 5.76 3.66
N VAL A 7 5.58 5.15 3.95
CA VAL A 7 5.72 3.71 4.18
C VAL A 7 6.28 3.55 5.59
N GLY A 8 5.51 2.94 6.49
CA GLY A 8 5.88 2.85 7.90
C GLY A 8 5.29 1.63 8.59
N ASP A 9 5.85 1.29 9.75
CA ASP A 9 5.34 0.23 10.61
C ASP A 9 4.28 0.76 11.59
N ILE A 10 3.79 -0.10 12.49
CA ILE A 10 2.88 0.28 13.58
C ILE A 10 3.61 0.59 14.90
N GLY A 11 4.95 0.67 14.87
CA GLY A 11 5.82 0.78 16.03
C GLY A 11 5.96 -0.53 16.82
N GLY A 12 7.20 -0.91 17.13
CA GLY A 12 7.51 -1.94 18.14
C GLY A 12 7.56 -3.40 17.67
N THR A 13 7.25 -3.70 16.39
CA THR A 13 7.26 -5.08 15.85
C THR A 13 8.44 -5.38 14.92
N GLY A 14 9.15 -4.36 14.44
CA GLY A 14 10.45 -4.53 13.76
C GLY A 14 10.38 -4.90 12.27
N GLY A 15 9.21 -4.90 11.64
CA GLY A 15 9.05 -5.10 10.20
C GLY A 15 8.62 -3.84 9.46
N ALA A 16 8.94 -3.81 8.16
CA ALA A 16 8.49 -2.79 7.22
C ALA A 16 7.55 -3.40 6.19
N ALA A 17 6.71 -2.57 5.56
CA ALA A 17 5.92 -3.02 4.42
C ALA A 17 6.84 -3.51 3.29
N LYS A 18 6.47 -4.66 2.70
CA LYS A 18 7.12 -5.22 1.53
C LYS A 18 6.35 -4.80 0.30
N ILE A 19 7.04 -4.18 -0.65
CA ILE A 19 6.45 -3.72 -1.91
C ILE A 19 7.03 -4.58 -3.03
N GLY A 20 6.15 -5.25 -3.77
CA GLY A 20 6.50 -6.03 -4.96
C GLY A 20 6.90 -5.16 -6.16
N ASP A 21 7.02 -5.81 -7.31
CA ASP A 21 7.44 -5.19 -8.55
C ASP A 21 6.30 -4.47 -9.25
N ASN A 22 6.65 -3.40 -9.98
CA ASN A 22 5.71 -2.63 -10.80
C ASN A 22 4.50 -2.03 -10.03
N VAL A 23 4.72 -1.66 -8.75
CA VAL A 23 3.68 -1.05 -7.92
C VAL A 23 3.62 0.47 -8.12
N MET A 24 2.45 0.97 -8.50
CA MET A 24 2.16 2.41 -8.49
C MET A 24 1.62 2.82 -7.13
N ILE A 25 2.21 3.85 -6.50
CA ILE A 25 1.72 4.41 -5.23
C ILE A 25 1.39 5.88 -5.40
N GLY A 26 0.07 6.18 -5.38
CA GLY A 26 -0.54 7.50 -5.53
C GLY A 26 -0.09 8.53 -4.49
N ALA A 27 -0.18 9.82 -4.83
CA ALA A 27 0.23 10.90 -3.94
C ALA A 27 -0.53 10.88 -2.61
N GLY A 28 0.16 11.15 -1.50
CA GLY A 28 -0.46 11.17 -0.18
C GLY A 28 -0.83 9.81 0.43
N ALA A 29 -0.62 8.70 -0.30
CA ALA A 29 -0.94 7.37 0.19
C ALA A 29 -0.08 6.97 1.40
N LYS A 30 -0.67 6.17 2.28
CA LYS A 30 -0.04 5.68 3.52
C LYS A 30 -0.12 4.16 3.51
N ILE A 31 1.03 3.51 3.57
CA ILE A 31 1.17 2.06 3.70
C ILE A 31 1.69 1.81 5.10
N ILE A 32 0.86 1.23 5.95
CA ILE A 32 1.08 1.13 7.39
C ILE A 32 1.07 -0.33 7.83
N GLY A 33 2.16 -0.77 8.47
CA GLY A 33 2.32 -2.10 9.05
C GLY A 33 3.20 -3.04 8.24
N GLU A 34 3.39 -4.24 8.79
CA GLU A 34 4.19 -5.32 8.20
C GLU A 34 3.39 -6.07 7.12
N ILE A 35 2.92 -5.34 6.12
CA ILE A 35 2.07 -5.85 5.07
C ILE A 35 2.84 -6.08 3.77
N THR A 36 2.31 -6.96 2.93
CA THR A 36 2.85 -7.27 1.62
C THR A 36 1.94 -6.68 0.54
N ILE A 37 2.52 -5.87 -0.34
CA ILE A 37 1.89 -5.41 -1.57
C ILE A 37 2.44 -6.26 -2.70
N GLY A 38 1.58 -7.05 -3.35
CA GLY A 38 1.94 -7.89 -4.48
C GLY A 38 2.34 -7.12 -5.73
N ASP A 39 2.67 -7.86 -6.77
CA ASP A 39 3.16 -7.31 -8.03
C ASP A 39 2.04 -6.65 -8.84
N ASN A 40 2.41 -5.66 -9.66
CA ASN A 40 1.48 -4.95 -10.56
C ASN A 40 0.31 -4.24 -9.84
N CYS A 41 0.46 -3.96 -8.55
CA CYS A 41 -0.57 -3.29 -7.76
C CYS A 41 -0.65 -1.78 -8.02
N ARG A 42 -1.82 -1.18 -7.75
CA ARG A 42 -2.01 0.27 -7.79
C ARG A 42 -2.64 0.78 -6.49
N ILE A 43 -1.97 1.70 -5.82
CA ILE A 43 -2.48 2.37 -4.63
C ILE A 43 -2.99 3.75 -5.02
N GLY A 44 -4.27 4.02 -4.76
CA GLY A 44 -4.91 5.30 -5.04
C GLY A 44 -4.34 6.44 -4.20
N ALA A 45 -4.50 7.67 -4.70
CA ALA A 45 -4.12 8.87 -3.96
C ALA A 45 -4.85 8.94 -2.61
N ASN A 46 -4.14 9.33 -1.55
CA ASN A 46 -4.63 9.40 -0.17
C ASN A 46 -5.24 8.09 0.40
N ALA A 47 -4.99 6.93 -0.22
CA ALA A 47 -5.41 5.66 0.36
C ALA A 47 -4.62 5.34 1.65
N VAL A 48 -5.29 4.70 2.61
CA VAL A 48 -4.67 4.23 3.87
C VAL A 48 -4.68 2.70 3.85
N VAL A 49 -3.58 2.11 3.41
CA VAL A 49 -3.43 0.67 3.21
C VAL A 49 -2.82 0.04 4.47
N ASN A 50 -3.55 -0.89 5.07
CA ASN A 50 -3.19 -1.54 6.33
C ASN A 50 -3.41 -3.07 6.31
N ARG A 51 -3.50 -3.66 5.12
CA ARG A 51 -3.69 -5.10 4.88
C ARG A 51 -2.95 -5.51 3.61
N ASP A 52 -2.61 -6.78 3.50
CA ASP A 52 -1.95 -7.32 2.30
C ASP A 52 -2.78 -7.11 1.04
N LEU A 53 -2.08 -6.85 -0.08
CA LEU A 53 -2.64 -6.77 -1.42
C LEU A 53 -2.15 -7.95 -2.26
N PRO A 54 -3.05 -8.73 -2.89
CA PRO A 54 -2.65 -9.72 -3.87
C PRO A 54 -2.15 -9.05 -5.15
N ASP A 55 -1.42 -9.80 -5.97
CA ASP A 55 -0.98 -9.33 -7.29
C ASP A 55 -2.15 -8.85 -8.14
N ASN A 56 -1.88 -7.88 -9.03
CA ASN A 56 -2.89 -7.31 -9.93
C ASN A 56 -4.12 -6.76 -9.17
N SER A 57 -3.88 -6.06 -8.06
CA SER A 57 -4.96 -5.42 -7.30
C SER A 57 -4.81 -3.91 -7.19
N VAL A 58 -5.93 -3.26 -6.90
CA VAL A 58 -6.04 -1.82 -6.68
C VAL A 58 -6.57 -1.57 -5.28
N ALA A 59 -5.85 -0.79 -4.49
CA ALA A 59 -6.31 -0.31 -3.18
C ALA A 59 -6.64 1.17 -3.22
N VAL A 60 -7.83 1.54 -2.72
CA VAL A 60 -8.31 2.93 -2.68
C VAL A 60 -9.02 3.25 -1.37
N GLY A 61 -9.01 4.53 -0.99
CA GLY A 61 -9.85 5.06 0.08
C GLY A 61 -9.29 4.89 1.50
N ASN A 62 -10.08 5.41 2.44
CA ASN A 62 -9.93 5.26 3.88
C ASN A 62 -11.35 5.15 4.49
N PRO A 63 -11.82 3.95 4.89
CA PRO A 63 -11.06 2.70 5.00
C PRO A 63 -10.66 2.11 3.63
N CYS A 64 -9.57 1.34 3.59
CA CYS A 64 -9.04 0.72 2.38
C CYS A 64 -10.02 -0.30 1.77
N ILE A 65 -10.32 -0.14 0.48
CA ILE A 65 -11.06 -1.10 -0.33
C ILE A 65 -10.11 -1.67 -1.38
N ILE A 66 -10.00 -3.00 -1.46
CA ILE A 66 -9.17 -3.71 -2.43
C ILE A 66 -10.08 -4.23 -3.55
N ARG A 67 -9.65 -4.08 -4.81
CA ARG A 67 -10.34 -4.57 -6.01
C ARG A 67 -9.34 -5.29 -6.91
N GLU A 68 -9.78 -6.34 -7.59
CA GLU A 68 -8.97 -7.03 -8.60
C GLU A 68 -8.93 -6.21 -9.91
N TYR A 69 -7.84 -6.39 -10.68
CA TYR A 69 -7.56 -5.73 -11.95
C TYR A 69 -7.51 -6.75 -13.09
#